data_AF-A0A1I8I9L2-F1
#
_entry.id   AF-A0A1I8I9L2-F1
#
_cell.length_a   1.000
_cell.length_b   1.000
_cell.length_c   1.000
_cell.angle_alpha   90.00
_cell.angle_beta   90.00
_cell.angle_gamma   90.00
#
_symmetry.space_group_name_H-M   'P 1'
#
loop_
_entity.id
_entity.type
_entity.pdbx_description
1 polymer ?
#
loop_
_entity_poly.entity_id
_entity_poly.type
_entity_poly.pdbx_seq_one_letter_code
_entity_poly.pdbx_strand_id
1 'polypeptide(L)'
;MNTIPTGRHLCACTNFKSPRSFHVQLRDDGGSGLRMLTKDLIKHHRSMQNVEIQPVLQPGRLVCAFQPDTGLAYRARVLPPNNYLSSVSVETLDFGEQLEFSAADLTPLPDELADRMPPQAVHCRLAGLGNSWPEVASSSLAERMLELESGADEEADDVKLWVEFPAAAAET
;
A
#
# COMPACT_ATOMS: atom_id res chain seq x y z
N MET A 1 -2.60 -0.21 18.57
CA MET A 1 -3.09 -1.26 17.65
C MET A 1 -3.87 -0.54 16.57
N ASN A 2 -3.45 -0.65 15.31
CA ASN A 2 -4.17 -0.04 14.20
C ASN A 2 -5.37 -0.92 13.88
N THR A 3 -6.56 -0.49 14.28
CA THR A 3 -7.81 -1.19 13.98
C THR A 3 -8.35 -0.65 12.68
N ILE A 4 -8.58 -1.53 11.70
CA ILE A 4 -9.35 -1.20 10.50
C ILE A 4 -10.77 -0.84 10.99
N PRO A 5 -11.36 0.28 10.55
CA PRO A 5 -12.70 0.64 10.98
C PRO A 5 -13.70 -0.40 10.46
N THR A 6 -14.69 -0.71 11.30
CA THR A 6 -15.75 -1.67 10.99
C THR A 6 -16.88 -1.00 10.23
N GLY A 7 -17.55 -1.75 9.35
CA GLY A 7 -18.68 -1.27 8.58
C GLY A 7 -18.33 -1.11 7.10
N ARG A 8 -19.16 -0.36 6.38
CA ARG A 8 -19.05 -0.19 4.94
C ARG A 8 -18.29 1.10 4.62
N HIS A 9 -17.17 0.99 3.93
CA HIS A 9 -16.27 2.10 3.59
C HIS A 9 -16.09 2.24 2.09
N LEU A 10 -15.91 3.48 1.64
CA LEU A 10 -15.48 3.75 0.27
C LEU A 10 -13.99 3.41 0.18
N CYS A 11 -13.63 2.62 -0.82
CA CYS A 11 -12.27 2.15 -1.00
C CYS A 11 -11.79 2.36 -2.44
N ALA A 12 -10.47 2.36 -2.60
CA ALA A 12 -9.82 2.18 -3.91
C ALA A 12 -8.92 0.95 -3.84
N CYS A 13 -8.94 0.12 -4.88
CA CYS A 13 -7.99 -0.98 -5.01
C CYS A 13 -6.62 -0.39 -5.40
N THR A 14 -5.55 -0.81 -4.72
CA THR A 14 -4.19 -0.31 -5.00
C THR A 14 -3.24 -1.38 -5.47
N ASN A 15 -3.57 -2.65 -5.23
CA ASN A 15 -2.79 -3.77 -5.72
C ASN A 15 -3.70 -5.00 -5.81
N PHE A 16 -3.68 -5.71 -6.93
CA PHE A 16 -4.48 -6.91 -7.13
C PHE A 16 -3.60 -8.07 -7.59
N LYS A 17 -3.46 -9.10 -6.75
CA LYS A 17 -2.78 -10.35 -7.13
C LYS A 17 -3.79 -11.43 -7.51
N SER A 18 -4.90 -11.50 -6.78
CA SER A 18 -6.02 -12.41 -7.06
C SER A 18 -7.26 -11.99 -6.27
N PRO A 19 -8.44 -12.57 -6.56
CA PRO A 19 -9.64 -12.41 -5.73
C PRO A 19 -9.45 -12.77 -4.24
N ARG A 20 -8.40 -13.53 -3.91
CA ARG A 20 -8.06 -13.95 -2.54
C ARG A 20 -6.96 -13.11 -1.89
N SER A 21 -6.35 -12.21 -2.64
CA SER A 21 -5.21 -11.42 -2.20
C SER A 21 -5.13 -10.15 -3.02
N PHE A 22 -5.69 -9.08 -2.48
CA PHE A 22 -5.61 -7.73 -3.02
C PHE A 22 -5.54 -6.73 -1.88
N HIS A 23 -5.19 -5.49 -2.18
CA HIS A 23 -5.10 -4.42 -1.20
C HIS A 23 -6.03 -3.27 -1.59
N VAL A 24 -6.64 -2.69 -0.58
CA VAL A 24 -7.45 -1.49 -0.72
C VAL A 24 -6.98 -0.40 0.22
N GLN A 25 -7.21 0.85 -0.16
CA GLN A 25 -7.11 2.02 0.70
C GLN A 25 -8.51 2.52 1.02
N LEU A 26 -8.76 2.91 2.27
CA LEU A 26 -9.97 3.64 2.62
C LEU A 26 -9.88 5.06 2.04
N ARG A 27 -11.02 5.57 1.56
CA ARG A 27 -11.12 6.85 0.84
C ARG A 27 -12.08 7.83 1.51
N ASP A 28 -12.42 7.58 2.77
CA ASP A 28 -13.35 8.43 3.54
C ASP A 28 -12.86 9.89 3.67
N ASP A 29 -11.53 10.13 3.63
CA ASP A 29 -10.90 11.46 3.64
C ASP A 29 -10.45 11.95 2.24
N GLY A 30 -10.83 11.23 1.18
CA GLY A 30 -10.34 11.48 -0.19
C GLY A 30 -8.84 11.21 -0.39
N GLY A 31 -8.16 10.50 0.53
CA GLY A 31 -6.73 10.18 0.45
C GLY A 31 -5.80 11.36 0.76
N SER A 32 -6.32 12.43 1.36
CA SER A 32 -5.57 13.66 1.59
C SER A 32 -4.34 13.46 2.48
N GLY A 33 -4.47 12.66 3.55
CA GLY A 33 -3.39 12.36 4.49
C GLY A 33 -2.23 11.62 3.84
N LEU A 34 -2.52 10.55 3.08
CA LEU A 34 -1.51 9.78 2.36
C LEU A 34 -0.81 10.66 1.30
N ARG A 35 -1.56 11.50 0.57
CA ARG A 35 -0.98 12.42 -0.42
C ARG A 35 0.00 13.41 0.21
N MET A 36 -0.28 13.90 1.41
CA MET A 36 0.66 14.75 2.15
C MET A 36 1.89 13.97 2.61
N LEU A 37 1.70 12.75 3.15
CA LEU A 37 2.79 11.89 3.56
C LEU A 37 3.74 11.56 2.40
N THR A 38 3.22 11.18 1.22
CA THR A 38 4.05 10.89 0.03
C THR A 38 4.91 12.09 -0.37
N LYS A 39 4.35 13.30 -0.32
CA LYS A 39 5.12 14.53 -0.59
C LYS A 39 6.26 14.72 0.40
N ASP A 40 6.04 14.41 1.67
CA ASP A 40 7.07 14.56 2.70
C ASP A 40 8.13 13.45 2.65
N LEU A 41 7.76 12.23 2.24
CA LEU A 41 8.72 11.15 1.94
C LEU A 41 9.68 11.56 0.81
N ILE A 42 9.16 12.18 -0.26
CA ILE A 42 10.01 12.69 -1.36
C ILE A 42 10.96 13.78 -0.86
N LYS A 43 10.49 14.73 -0.05
CA LYS A 43 11.35 15.77 0.55
C LYS A 43 12.43 15.14 1.44
N HIS A 44 12.05 14.16 2.26
CA HIS A 44 12.96 13.43 3.14
C HIS A 44 14.06 12.72 2.34
N HIS A 45 13.69 11.95 1.30
CA HIS A 45 14.66 11.30 0.43
C HIS A 45 15.66 12.31 -0.16
N ARG A 46 15.18 13.47 -0.66
CA ARG A 46 16.04 14.53 -1.20
C ARG A 46 17.00 15.09 -0.15
N SER A 47 16.56 15.26 1.10
CA SER A 47 17.47 15.72 2.18
C SER A 47 18.55 14.69 2.52
N MET A 48 18.34 13.41 2.22
CA MET A 48 19.28 12.33 2.50
C MET A 48 20.31 12.10 1.38
N GLN A 49 20.16 12.69 0.19
CA GLN A 49 21.05 12.42 -0.96
C GLN A 49 22.52 12.74 -0.73
N ASN A 50 22.84 13.67 0.18
CA ASN A 50 24.21 14.07 0.52
C ASN A 50 24.61 13.65 1.94
N VAL A 51 23.86 12.74 2.57
CA VAL A 51 24.08 12.30 3.94
C VAL A 51 24.60 10.88 3.92
N GLU A 52 25.76 10.64 4.53
CA GLU A 52 26.37 9.29 4.64
C GLU A 52 25.71 8.45 5.75
N ILE A 53 24.39 8.27 5.69
CA ILE A 53 23.64 7.40 6.60
C ILE A 53 22.87 6.37 5.79
N GLN A 54 23.21 5.10 6.01
CA GLN A 54 22.58 3.96 5.36
C GLN A 54 21.44 3.40 6.23
N PRO A 55 20.32 2.94 5.64
CA PRO A 55 19.27 2.26 6.39
C PRO A 55 19.72 0.86 6.86
N VAL A 56 19.08 0.39 7.93
CA VAL A 56 19.20 -1.02 8.34
C VAL A 56 18.25 -1.86 7.50
N LEU A 57 18.80 -2.70 6.62
CA LEU A 57 18.04 -3.48 5.63
C LEU A 57 17.60 -4.88 6.11
N GLN A 58 17.42 -5.07 7.42
CA GLN A 58 16.99 -6.38 7.94
C GLN A 58 15.49 -6.61 7.68
N PRO A 59 15.04 -7.86 7.44
CA PRO A 59 13.62 -8.18 7.30
C PRO A 59 12.77 -7.59 8.44
N GLY A 60 11.65 -6.98 8.06
CA GLY A 60 10.73 -6.30 8.98
C GLY A 60 11.07 -4.85 9.30
N ARG A 61 12.27 -4.35 8.98
CA ARG A 61 12.63 -2.94 9.16
C ARG A 61 11.88 -2.05 8.19
N LEU A 62 11.53 -0.84 8.67
CA LEU A 62 10.91 0.19 7.85
C LEU A 62 11.97 1.09 7.22
N VAL A 63 11.75 1.44 5.96
CA VAL A 63 12.60 2.31 5.14
C VAL A 63 11.74 3.25 4.31
N CYS A 64 12.33 4.36 3.89
CA CYS A 64 11.79 5.19 2.83
C CYS A 64 12.35 4.67 1.50
N ALA A 65 11.49 4.19 0.61
CA ALA A 65 11.88 3.69 -0.70
C ALA A 65 11.51 4.73 -1.77
N PHE A 66 12.49 5.20 -2.53
CA PHE A 66 12.27 6.14 -3.64
C PHE A 66 12.39 5.41 -4.97
N GLN A 67 11.46 5.65 -5.89
CA GLN A 67 11.47 5.04 -7.22
C GLN A 67 11.88 6.10 -8.25
N PRO A 68 13.12 6.07 -8.77
CA PRO A 68 13.63 7.13 -9.64
C PRO A 68 12.80 7.35 -10.91
N ASP A 69 12.33 6.27 -11.53
CA ASP A 69 11.60 6.31 -12.80
C ASP A 69 10.26 7.06 -12.70
N THR A 70 9.59 6.96 -11.54
CA THR A 70 8.28 7.59 -11.30
C THR A 70 8.37 8.82 -10.42
N GLY A 71 9.48 9.03 -9.72
CA GLY A 71 9.66 10.07 -8.72
C GLY A 71 8.81 9.88 -7.46
N LEU A 72 8.24 8.68 -7.26
CA LEU A 72 7.40 8.35 -6.11
C LEU A 72 8.24 7.86 -4.93
N ALA A 73 7.70 8.04 -3.72
CA ALA A 73 8.31 7.54 -2.49
C ALA A 73 7.29 6.83 -1.61
N TYR A 74 7.75 5.79 -0.92
CA TYR A 74 6.90 4.89 -0.13
C TYR A 74 7.47 4.67 1.27
N ARG A 75 6.59 4.53 2.27
CA ARG A 75 6.96 3.79 3.47
C ARG A 75 6.98 2.31 3.10
N ALA A 76 8.11 1.65 3.29
CA ALA A 76 8.25 0.27 2.88
C ALA A 76 8.83 -0.58 4.01
N ARG A 77 8.41 -1.84 4.05
CA ARG A 77 8.94 -2.85 4.97
C ARG A 77 9.84 -3.79 4.19
N VAL A 78 11.05 -4.00 4.68
CA VAL A 78 11.99 -4.93 4.08
C VAL A 78 11.49 -6.38 4.23
N LEU A 79 11.53 -7.16 3.14
CA LEU A 79 11.08 -8.55 3.10
C LEU A 79 12.26 -9.54 3.06
N PRO A 80 12.06 -10.79 3.52
CA PRO A 80 12.94 -11.90 3.18
C PRO A 80 12.51 -12.56 1.85
N PRO A 81 13.42 -13.22 1.11
CA PRO A 81 14.87 -13.23 1.29
C PRO A 81 15.50 -11.95 0.72
N ASN A 82 16.43 -11.34 1.47
CA ASN A 82 17.12 -10.15 1.00
C ASN A 82 18.49 -10.51 0.44
N ASN A 83 18.69 -10.33 -0.86
CA ASN A 83 19.99 -10.45 -1.48
C ASN A 83 20.64 -9.06 -1.56
N TYR A 84 21.25 -8.65 -0.44
CA TYR A 84 21.88 -7.33 -0.24
C TYR A 84 22.92 -6.93 -1.30
N LEU A 85 23.33 -7.86 -2.17
CA LEU A 85 24.30 -7.63 -3.24
C LEU A 85 23.67 -7.17 -4.56
N SER A 86 22.36 -7.34 -4.77
CA SER A 86 21.69 -6.98 -6.03
C SER A 86 20.47 -6.10 -5.86
N SER A 87 19.49 -6.57 -5.08
CA SER A 87 18.20 -5.90 -4.91
C SER A 87 17.62 -6.23 -3.54
N VAL A 88 16.88 -5.26 -3.01
CA VAL A 88 16.19 -5.36 -1.72
C VAL A 88 14.70 -5.43 -2.02
N SER A 89 14.08 -6.55 -1.64
CA SER A 89 12.63 -6.71 -1.77
C SER A 89 11.95 -6.00 -0.60
N VAL A 90 10.94 -5.20 -0.91
CA VAL A 90 10.14 -4.48 0.08
C VAL A 90 8.66 -4.61 -0.21
N GLU A 91 7.83 -4.45 0.83
CA GLU A 91 6.39 -4.27 0.70
C GLU A 91 6.04 -2.82 1.03
N THR A 92 5.30 -2.16 0.15
CA THR A 92 4.81 -0.80 0.39
C THR A 92 3.69 -0.84 1.44
N LEU A 93 3.88 -0.14 2.56
CA LEU A 93 2.90 -0.14 3.66
C LEU A 93 1.58 0.50 3.26
N ASP A 94 1.63 1.40 2.29
CA ASP A 94 0.50 2.21 1.91
C ASP A 94 -0.21 1.69 0.67
N PHE A 95 0.44 0.92 -0.20
CA PHE A 95 -0.18 0.39 -1.43
C PHE A 95 -0.25 -1.15 -1.49
N GLY A 96 0.51 -1.85 -0.64
CA GLY A 96 0.49 -3.32 -0.52
C GLY A 96 1.21 -4.04 -1.67
N GLU A 97 1.95 -3.29 -2.49
CA GLU A 97 2.77 -3.82 -3.57
C GLU A 97 4.10 -4.34 -3.04
N GLN A 98 4.58 -5.43 -3.65
CA GLN A 98 5.94 -5.89 -3.42
C GLN A 98 6.80 -5.42 -4.57
N LEU A 99 7.86 -4.69 -4.23
CA LEU A 99 8.73 -4.02 -5.18
C LEU A 99 10.18 -4.37 -4.84
N GLU A 100 11.05 -4.26 -5.85
CA GLU A 100 12.50 -4.40 -5.67
C GLU A 100 13.19 -3.06 -5.88
N PHE A 101 14.10 -2.71 -4.97
CA PHE A 101 14.88 -1.49 -5.02
C PHE A 101 16.38 -1.79 -4.97
N SER A 102 17.19 -0.91 -5.56
CA SER A 102 18.61 -0.83 -5.21
C SER A 102 18.74 -0.35 -3.76
N ALA A 103 19.79 -0.78 -3.06
CA ALA A 103 20.06 -0.28 -1.71
C ALA A 103 20.28 1.25 -1.69
N ALA A 104 20.75 1.84 -2.80
CA ALA A 104 20.95 3.29 -2.94
C ALA A 104 19.64 4.09 -2.99
N ASP A 105 18.53 3.44 -3.37
CA ASP A 105 17.21 4.06 -3.46
C ASP A 105 16.43 3.97 -2.14
N LEU A 106 17.01 3.32 -1.14
CA LEU A 106 16.46 3.15 0.20
C LEU A 106 17.16 4.09 1.19
N THR A 107 16.39 4.83 1.96
CA THR A 107 16.91 5.68 3.03
C THR A 107 16.26 5.34 4.38
N PRO A 108 16.88 5.68 5.52
CA PRO A 108 16.25 5.54 6.83
C PRO A 108 14.90 6.25 6.85
N LEU A 109 13.86 5.60 7.36
CA LEU A 109 12.56 6.24 7.59
C LEU A 109 12.55 6.86 9.00
N PRO A 110 12.39 8.18 9.16
CA PRO A 110 12.29 8.79 10.47
C PRO A 110 10.96 8.42 11.14
N ASP A 111 10.97 8.26 12.47
CA ASP A 111 9.80 7.87 13.26
C ASP A 111 8.61 8.83 13.06
N GLU A 112 8.88 10.13 12.86
CA GLU A 112 7.84 11.13 12.56
C GLU A 112 7.03 10.78 11.30
N LEU A 113 7.66 10.22 10.27
CA LEU A 113 6.98 9.78 9.04
C LEU A 113 6.46 8.35 9.18
N ALA A 114 7.17 7.49 9.91
CA ALA A 114 6.76 6.11 10.14
C ALA A 114 5.44 6.02 10.90
N ASP A 115 5.30 6.80 11.98
CA ASP A 115 4.20 6.70 12.95
C ASP A 115 3.09 7.73 12.70
N ARG A 116 3.25 8.62 11.71
CA ARG A 116 2.30 9.70 11.39
C ARG A 116 0.86 9.21 11.22
N MET A 117 0.71 8.06 10.57
CA MET A 117 -0.58 7.46 10.28
C MET A 117 -0.42 5.93 10.16
N PRO A 118 -1.49 5.14 10.37
CA PRO A 118 -1.47 3.71 10.10
C PRO A 118 -1.03 3.37 8.67
N PRO A 119 -0.47 2.17 8.40
CA PRO A 119 -0.37 1.64 7.04
C PRO A 119 -1.71 1.73 6.31
N GLN A 120 -1.71 2.26 5.10
CA GLN A 120 -2.96 2.51 4.35
C GLN A 120 -3.39 1.33 3.47
N ALA A 121 -2.51 0.36 3.19
CA ALA A 121 -2.88 -0.84 2.47
C ALA A 121 -3.56 -1.84 3.40
N VAL A 122 -4.84 -2.07 3.18
CA VAL A 122 -5.61 -3.11 3.85
C VAL A 122 -5.66 -4.35 2.96
N HIS A 123 -5.05 -5.44 3.41
CA HIS A 123 -5.10 -6.73 2.71
C HIS A 123 -6.50 -7.34 2.82
N CYS A 124 -7.04 -7.75 1.68
CA CYS A 124 -8.39 -8.23 1.53
C CYS A 124 -8.45 -9.54 0.70
N ARG A 125 -9.55 -10.24 0.90
CA ARG A 125 -10.03 -11.33 0.05
C ARG A 125 -11.53 -11.18 -0.17
N LEU A 126 -12.04 -11.60 -1.32
CA LEU A 126 -13.48 -11.62 -1.54
C LEU A 126 -14.11 -12.71 -0.67
N ALA A 127 -15.17 -12.33 0.05
CA ALA A 127 -15.97 -13.27 0.82
C ALA A 127 -16.79 -14.18 -0.12
N GLY A 128 -17.08 -15.41 0.34
CA GLY A 128 -17.93 -16.33 -0.41
C GLY A 128 -17.30 -16.98 -1.65
N LEU A 129 -15.99 -16.80 -1.89
CA LEU A 129 -15.30 -17.49 -2.97
C LEU A 129 -15.26 -19.01 -2.74
N GLY A 130 -15.88 -19.76 -3.65
CA GLY A 130 -15.71 -21.22 -3.73
C GLY A 130 -14.30 -21.62 -4.17
N ASN A 131 -13.96 -22.91 -4.12
CA ASN A 131 -12.59 -23.40 -4.36
C ASN A 131 -12.03 -23.11 -5.75
N SER A 132 -12.88 -22.95 -6.77
CA SER A 132 -12.49 -22.57 -8.13
C SER A 132 -12.95 -21.16 -8.44
N TRP A 133 -12.04 -20.35 -9.00
CA TRP A 133 -12.37 -19.07 -9.61
C TRP A 133 -11.70 -19.00 -10.98
N PRO A 134 -12.43 -18.72 -12.07
CA PRO A 134 -11.84 -18.69 -13.40
C PRO A 134 -10.80 -17.58 -13.55
N GLU A 135 -9.67 -17.87 -14.20
CA GLU A 135 -8.62 -16.86 -14.41
C GLU A 135 -9.12 -15.64 -15.19
N VAL A 136 -9.94 -15.87 -16.22
CA VAL A 136 -10.58 -14.78 -16.98
C VAL A 136 -11.41 -13.86 -16.08
N ALA A 137 -12.12 -14.43 -15.09
CA ALA A 137 -12.88 -13.64 -14.13
C ALA A 137 -11.96 -12.90 -13.14
N SER A 138 -10.80 -13.47 -12.78
CA SER A 138 -9.78 -12.76 -11.98
C SER A 138 -9.26 -11.54 -12.73
N SER A 139 -8.90 -11.68 -14.01
CA SER A 139 -8.37 -10.59 -14.82
C SER A 139 -9.40 -9.47 -15.01
N SER A 140 -10.63 -9.81 -15.40
CA SER A 140 -11.70 -8.81 -15.53
C SER A 140 -12.01 -8.10 -14.21
N LEU A 141 -11.94 -8.82 -13.09
CA LEU A 141 -12.12 -8.18 -11.78
C LEU A 141 -10.95 -7.24 -11.45
N ALA A 142 -9.72 -7.65 -11.74
CA ALA A 142 -8.53 -6.83 -11.50
C ALA A 142 -8.60 -5.50 -12.26
N GLU A 143 -8.88 -5.55 -13.57
CA GLU A 143 -9.06 -4.38 -14.43
C GLU A 143 -10.12 -3.45 -13.85
N ARG A 144 -11.31 -3.99 -13.57
CA ARG A 144 -12.39 -3.19 -13.00
C ARG A 144 -12.04 -2.60 -11.65
N MET A 145 -11.41 -3.35 -10.74
CA MET A 145 -11.10 -2.82 -9.41
C MET A 145 -10.04 -1.72 -9.44
N LEU A 146 -9.05 -1.82 -10.33
CA LEU A 146 -7.96 -0.86 -10.44
C LEU A 146 -8.36 0.39 -11.23
N GLU A 147 -9.32 0.28 -12.17
CA GLU A 147 -9.89 1.41 -12.92
C GLU A 147 -10.82 2.30 -12.08
N LEU A 148 -11.40 1.76 -11.01
CA LEU A 148 -12.25 2.52 -10.09
C LEU A 148 -11.36 3.44 -9.26
N GLU A 149 -10.92 4.56 -9.86
CA GLU A 149 -10.34 5.66 -9.12
C GLU A 149 -11.33 6.14 -8.05
N SER A 150 -10.82 6.66 -6.94
CA SER A 150 -11.67 7.35 -5.98
C SER A 150 -12.21 8.62 -6.65
N GLY A 151 -13.36 8.51 -7.31
CA GLY A 151 -14.06 9.62 -7.95
C GLY A 151 -14.23 10.75 -6.93
N ALA A 152 -13.40 11.78 -7.07
CA ALA A 152 -13.54 13.06 -6.40
C ALA A 152 -14.61 13.92 -7.06
N ASP A 153 -15.13 13.49 -8.22
CA ASP A 153 -16.16 14.18 -8.97
C ASP A 153 -17.52 13.60 -8.57
N GLU A 154 -18.32 14.40 -7.86
CA GLU A 154 -19.64 14.04 -7.31
C GLU A 154 -20.73 13.87 -8.39
N GLU A 155 -20.40 14.01 -9.68
CA GLU A 155 -21.38 14.30 -10.73
C GLU A 155 -21.53 13.24 -11.83
N ALA A 156 -20.85 12.09 -11.74
CA ALA A 156 -21.07 10.96 -12.63
C ALA A 156 -21.73 9.78 -11.88
N ASP A 157 -22.56 9.00 -12.58
CA ASP A 157 -23.04 7.66 -12.20
C ASP A 157 -21.86 6.65 -12.08
N ASP A 158 -20.78 7.05 -11.43
CA ASP A 158 -19.55 6.29 -11.33
C ASP A 158 -19.74 5.13 -10.36
N VAL A 159 -19.43 3.94 -10.86
CA VAL A 159 -19.33 2.74 -10.05
C VAL A 159 -18.28 3.03 -8.96
N LYS A 160 -18.60 2.71 -7.70
CA LYS A 160 -17.69 2.89 -6.56
C LYS A 160 -17.41 1.55 -5.90
N LEU A 161 -16.16 1.34 -5.46
CA LEU A 161 -15.79 0.16 -4.69
C LEU A 161 -16.12 0.41 -3.21
N TRP A 162 -17.16 -0.27 -2.72
CA TRP A 162 -17.48 -0.31 -1.30
C TRP A 162 -17.02 -1.63 -0.69
N VAL A 163 -16.29 -1.57 0.41
CA VAL A 163 -15.84 -2.75 1.16
C VAL A 163 -16.51 -2.75 2.53
N GLU A 164 -17.10 -3.89 2.90
CA GLU A 164 -17.64 -4.11 4.22
C GLU A 164 -16.63 -4.86 5.08
N PHE A 165 -16.11 -4.21 6.11
CA PHE A 165 -15.23 -4.81 7.10
C PHE A 165 -16.10 -5.33 8.26
N PRO A 166 -16.17 -6.65 8.48
CA PRO A 166 -16.98 -7.19 9.55
C PRO A 166 -16.44 -6.72 10.90
N ALA A 167 -17.34 -6.52 11.87
CA ALA A 167 -16.92 -6.43 13.26
C ALA A 167 -16.11 -7.68 13.61
N ALA A 168 -15.03 -7.52 14.37
CA ALA A 168 -14.30 -8.67 14.90
C ALA A 168 -15.33 -9.60 15.54
N ALA A 169 -15.44 -10.84 15.04
CA ALA A 169 -16.26 -11.83 15.70
C ALA A 169 -15.74 -11.91 17.14
N ALA A 170 -16.61 -11.71 18.12
CA ALA A 170 -16.26 -12.06 19.49
C ALA A 170 -15.76 -13.49 19.44
N GLU A 171 -14.47 -13.69 19.75
CA GLU A 171 -13.88 -15.01 19.86
C GLU A 171 -14.81 -15.85 20.74
N THR A 172 -15.39 -16.90 20.16
CA THR A 172 -16.27 -17.85 20.85
C THR A 172 -15.49 -19.12 21.10
#